data_AF-A0A397LJA8-F1
#
_entry.id   AF-A0A397LJA8-F1
#
_cell.length_a   1.000
_cell.length_b   1.000
_cell.length_c   1.000
_cell.angle_alpha   90.00
_cell.angle_beta   90.00
_cell.angle_gamma   90.00
#
_symmetry.space_group_name_H-M   'P 1'
#
loop_
_entity.id
_entity.type
_entity.pdbx_description
1 polymer ?
#
loop_
_entity_poly.entity_id
_entity_poly.type
_entity_poly.pdbx_seq_one_letter_code
_entity_poly.pdbx_strand_id
1 'polypeptide(L)'
;MKQIIMSIFLSVNINVIAQQFQDSILIQEIPTIKNNIFQQRQEIDALTKKLNNQNYTIGKQSQTISTLQEQNTSLNASIDSLNQLIEINSQNIVSNSKELGTKIQETGQKANTQIAQLDSSVEKNRLYWIIATLATLLLGGLIYWLLGKRINSSKTDVETQIRNTKALLEEESVKLDNKLLEVLETQLKLKQEDSKLQPNIFTEKADHSLALKVADEIVRMQKNLTQMDEKTKGLKQLNSSVQRIQDNFAANGYELVDMLGKEYNDGMKVSANFVPSEDLETAKQIITRIIKPQVNFKGEMIQAAQIEVSVGE
;
A
#
# COMPACT_ATOMS: atom_id res chain seq x y z
N MET A 1 21.13 146.68 105.96
CA MET A 1 22.09 146.05 105.02
C MET A 1 22.32 144.54 105.25
N LYS A 2 21.68 143.88 106.23
CA LYS A 2 21.88 142.44 106.52
C LYS A 2 20.91 141.47 105.80
N GLN A 3 19.76 141.96 105.32
CA GLN A 3 18.74 141.09 104.69
C GLN A 3 18.92 140.89 103.17
N ILE A 4 19.54 141.83 102.45
CA ILE A 4 19.73 141.73 100.99
C ILE A 4 20.81 140.68 100.63
N ILE A 5 21.82 140.51 101.48
CA ILE A 5 22.91 139.55 101.24
C ILE A 5 22.42 138.10 101.41
N MET A 6 21.44 137.85 102.29
CA MET A 6 20.88 136.51 102.51
C MET A 6 20.04 136.04 101.30
N SER A 7 19.29 136.94 100.68
CA SER A 7 18.42 136.62 99.53
C SER A 7 19.21 136.31 98.26
N ILE A 8 20.36 136.95 98.05
CA ILE A 8 21.25 136.68 96.91
C ILE A 8 21.96 135.34 97.09
N PHE A 9 22.30 134.95 98.33
CA PHE A 9 22.87 133.63 98.58
C PHE A 9 21.84 132.52 98.35
N LEU A 10 20.57 132.69 98.72
CA LEU A 10 19.55 131.66 98.44
C LEU A 10 19.28 131.47 96.94
N SER A 11 19.23 132.55 96.14
CA SER A 11 18.95 132.44 94.70
C SER A 11 20.10 131.85 93.87
N VAL A 12 21.36 132.04 94.30
CA VAL A 12 22.52 131.40 93.67
C VAL A 12 22.56 129.89 93.99
N ASN A 13 22.16 129.47 95.18
CA ASN A 13 22.14 128.04 95.55
C ASN A 13 21.07 127.25 94.78
N ILE A 14 19.90 127.84 94.47
CA ILE A 14 18.83 127.13 93.76
C ILE A 14 19.22 126.82 92.30
N ASN A 15 19.95 127.73 91.63
CA ASN A 15 20.40 127.50 90.25
C ASN A 15 21.50 126.43 90.14
N VAL A 16 22.42 126.37 91.10
CA VAL A 16 23.47 125.33 91.12
C VAL A 16 22.87 123.95 91.39
N ILE A 17 21.89 123.86 92.29
CA ILE A 17 21.22 122.60 92.62
C ILE A 17 20.36 122.11 91.44
N ALA A 18 19.69 123.01 90.70
CA ALA A 18 18.93 122.64 89.49
C ALA A 18 19.83 122.14 88.34
N GLN A 19 20.99 122.76 88.15
CA GLN A 19 21.99 122.32 87.17
C GLN A 19 22.59 120.95 87.53
N GLN A 20 22.87 120.73 88.81
CA GLN A 20 23.44 119.48 89.32
C GLN A 20 22.43 118.31 89.27
N PHE A 21 21.12 118.58 89.38
CA PHE A 21 20.07 117.58 89.17
C PHE A 21 19.96 117.15 87.70
N GLN A 22 20.03 118.10 86.77
CA GLN A 22 20.01 117.83 85.33
C GLN A 22 21.24 116.99 84.89
N ASP A 23 22.43 117.36 85.38
CA ASP A 23 23.67 116.63 85.11
C ASP A 23 23.66 115.21 85.70
N SER A 24 23.07 115.01 86.88
CA SER A 24 22.96 113.69 87.53
C SER A 24 22.06 112.71 86.76
N ILE A 25 20.95 113.20 86.17
CA ILE A 25 20.06 112.41 85.32
C ILE A 25 20.79 112.00 84.03
N LEU A 26 21.47 112.95 83.38
CA LEU A 26 22.27 112.68 82.18
C LEU A 26 23.39 111.65 82.45
N ILE A 27 24.04 111.72 83.61
CA ILE A 27 25.08 110.75 84.02
C ILE A 27 24.50 109.34 84.22
N GLN A 28 23.25 109.19 84.66
CA GLN A 28 22.59 107.87 84.80
C GLN A 28 22.08 107.29 83.47
N GLU A 29 21.71 108.13 82.51
CA GLU A 29 21.21 107.66 81.21
C GLU A 29 22.33 107.14 80.28
N ILE A 30 23.56 107.69 80.38
CA ILE A 30 24.70 107.31 79.54
C ILE A 30 25.05 105.80 79.63
N PRO A 31 25.18 105.17 80.82
CA PRO A 31 25.44 103.73 80.92
C PRO A 31 24.34 102.87 80.29
N THR A 32 23.07 103.27 80.47
CA THR A 32 21.91 102.57 79.91
C THR A 32 21.92 102.65 78.38
N ILE A 33 22.16 103.84 77.82
CA ILE A 33 22.32 104.05 76.38
C ILE A 33 23.49 103.22 75.84
N LYS A 34 24.64 103.20 76.52
CA LYS A 34 25.81 102.41 76.13
C LYS A 34 25.50 100.90 76.12
N ASN A 35 24.78 100.41 77.11
CA ASN A 35 24.35 99.00 77.15
C ASN A 35 23.39 98.68 76.00
N ASN A 36 22.40 99.54 75.76
CA ASN A 36 21.47 99.36 74.64
C ASN A 36 22.18 99.37 73.28
N ILE A 37 23.16 100.26 73.07
CA ILE A 37 24.01 100.29 71.87
C ILE A 37 24.80 98.98 71.74
N PHE A 38 25.35 98.46 72.84
CA PHE A 38 26.07 97.18 72.81
C PHE A 38 25.14 96.01 72.46
N GLN A 39 23.93 95.95 73.05
CA GLN A 39 22.94 94.92 72.72
C GLN A 39 22.50 95.00 71.26
N GLN A 40 22.18 96.21 70.76
CA GLN A 40 21.87 96.43 69.35
C GLN A 40 23.01 95.96 68.43
N ARG A 41 24.28 96.18 68.81
CA ARG A 41 25.43 95.70 68.04
C ARG A 41 25.50 94.17 67.98
N GLN A 42 25.22 93.49 69.09
CA GLN A 42 25.17 92.02 69.12
C GLN A 42 24.01 91.47 68.27
N GLU A 43 22.85 92.10 68.35
CA GLU A 43 21.69 91.74 67.50
C GLU A 43 22.01 91.94 66.01
N ILE A 44 22.64 93.05 65.63
CA ILE A 44 23.07 93.32 64.26
C ILE A 44 24.06 92.24 63.76
N ASP A 45 25.02 91.82 64.59
CA ASP A 45 25.96 90.74 64.24
C ASP A 45 25.25 89.39 64.03
N ALA A 46 24.33 89.04 64.94
CA ALA A 46 23.52 87.83 64.83
C ALA A 46 22.63 87.83 63.58
N LEU A 47 21.99 88.96 63.28
CA LEU A 47 21.19 89.16 62.08
C LEU A 47 22.06 89.08 60.82
N THR A 48 23.28 89.63 60.84
CA THR A 48 24.22 89.55 59.73
C THR A 48 24.66 88.11 59.46
N LYS A 49 24.95 87.32 60.50
CA LYS A 49 25.25 85.89 60.36
C LYS A 49 24.07 85.12 59.76
N LYS A 50 22.86 85.38 60.24
CA LYS A 50 21.63 84.75 59.71
C LYS A 50 21.40 85.12 58.24
N LEU A 51 21.59 86.39 57.88
CA LEU A 51 21.48 86.89 56.52
C LEU A 51 22.50 86.22 55.59
N ASN A 52 23.76 86.09 56.03
CA ASN A 52 24.80 85.40 55.25
C ASN A 52 24.47 83.92 55.01
N ASN A 53 23.96 83.22 56.04
CA ASN A 53 23.52 81.84 55.90
C ASN A 53 22.30 81.70 54.96
N GLN A 54 21.36 82.64 55.03
CA GLN A 54 20.23 82.71 54.10
C GLN A 54 20.70 82.93 52.67
N ASN A 55 21.63 83.86 52.43
CA ASN A 55 22.22 84.11 51.11
C ASN A 55 22.93 82.87 50.55
N TYR A 56 23.68 82.15 51.38
CA TYR A 56 24.31 80.89 50.97
C TYR A 56 23.25 79.84 50.54
N THR A 57 22.19 79.69 51.33
CA THR A 57 21.10 78.75 51.04
C THR A 57 20.36 79.12 49.75
N ILE A 58 20.07 80.41 49.56
CA ILE A 58 19.44 80.94 48.33
C ILE A 58 20.32 80.65 47.11
N GLY A 59 21.64 80.83 47.22
CA GLY A 59 22.57 80.48 46.15
C GLY A 59 22.53 78.99 45.78
N LYS A 60 22.47 78.09 46.77
CA LYS A 60 22.33 76.64 46.52
C LYS A 60 20.98 76.27 45.91
N GLN A 61 19.90 76.91 46.37
CA GLN A 61 18.57 76.73 45.79
C GLN A 61 18.53 77.21 44.33
N SER A 62 19.10 78.38 44.03
CA SER A 62 19.20 78.92 42.67
C SER A 62 19.96 77.97 41.74
N GLN A 63 21.07 77.39 42.19
CA GLN A 63 21.80 76.39 41.42
C GLN A 63 20.96 75.13 41.15
N THR A 64 20.23 74.64 42.17
CA THR A 64 19.34 73.48 42.03
C THR A 64 18.21 73.76 41.04
N ILE A 65 17.61 74.96 41.09
CA ILE A 65 16.58 75.40 40.15
C ILE A 65 17.14 75.43 38.73
N SER A 66 18.36 75.94 38.53
CA SER A 66 19.02 75.95 37.21
C SER A 66 19.20 74.53 36.66
N THR A 67 19.70 73.59 37.48
CA THR A 67 19.86 72.19 37.06
C THR A 67 18.52 71.52 36.76
N LEU A 68 17.48 71.77 37.56
CA LEU A 68 16.13 71.25 37.28
C LEU A 68 15.56 71.83 35.99
N GLN A 69 15.83 73.11 35.68
CA GLN A 69 15.43 73.72 34.41
C GLN A 69 16.12 73.05 33.22
N GLU A 70 17.44 72.81 33.30
CA GLU A 70 18.19 72.09 32.26
C GLU A 70 17.66 70.66 32.05
N GLN A 71 17.40 69.93 33.14
CA GLN A 71 16.80 68.59 33.06
C GLN A 71 15.42 68.63 32.42
N ASN A 72 14.58 69.62 32.75
CA ASN A 72 13.25 69.77 32.17
C ASN A 72 13.32 70.07 30.67
N THR A 73 14.26 70.92 30.23
CA THR A 73 14.52 71.17 28.80
C THR A 73 14.95 69.89 28.09
N SER A 74 15.84 69.09 28.68
CA SER A 74 16.28 67.82 28.10
C SER A 74 15.16 66.78 28.03
N LEU A 75 14.28 66.74 29.04
CA LEU A 75 13.11 65.86 29.07
C LEU A 75 12.12 66.26 27.98
N ASN A 76 11.83 67.55 27.82
CA ASN A 76 10.96 68.04 26.75
C ASN A 76 11.50 67.68 25.36
N ALA A 77 12.81 67.86 25.12
CA ALA A 77 13.42 67.45 23.85
C ALA A 77 13.30 65.93 23.59
N SER A 78 13.39 65.11 24.64
CA SER A 78 13.20 63.67 24.53
C SER A 78 11.75 63.30 24.24
N ILE A 79 10.79 63.99 24.88
CA ILE A 79 9.35 63.82 24.63
C ILE A 79 9.03 64.20 23.17
N ASP A 80 9.57 65.30 22.66
CA ASP A 80 9.36 65.73 21.28
C ASP A 80 9.89 64.69 20.29
N SER A 81 11.10 64.16 20.53
CA SER A 81 11.68 63.10 19.70
C SER A 81 10.84 61.81 19.72
N LEU A 82 10.35 61.41 20.90
CA LEU A 82 9.47 60.25 21.03
C LEU A 82 8.14 60.45 20.31
N ASN A 83 7.54 61.64 20.42
CA ASN A 83 6.30 61.98 19.71
C ASN A 83 6.51 61.91 18.19
N GLN A 84 7.62 62.40 17.68
CA GLN A 84 7.97 62.30 16.26
C GLN A 84 8.12 60.83 15.82
N LEU A 85 8.80 60.00 16.62
CA LEU A 85 8.93 58.56 16.33
C LEU A 85 7.57 57.84 16.35
N ILE A 86 6.69 58.20 17.28
CA ILE A 86 5.32 57.66 17.37
C ILE A 86 4.52 58.05 16.12
N GLU A 87 4.62 59.31 15.68
CA GLU A 87 3.93 59.78 14.48
C GLU A 87 4.41 59.05 13.22
N ILE A 88 5.73 58.94 13.04
CA ILE A 88 6.33 58.19 11.91
C ILE A 88 5.88 56.73 11.94
N ASN A 89 5.91 56.08 13.11
CA ASN A 89 5.51 54.69 13.23
C ASN A 89 4.01 54.51 12.92
N SER A 90 3.16 55.42 13.40
CA SER A 90 1.73 55.43 13.06
C SER A 90 1.49 55.56 11.55
N GLN A 91 2.21 56.47 10.88
CA GLN A 91 2.15 56.63 9.42
C GLN A 91 2.60 55.35 8.69
N ASN A 92 3.69 54.73 9.14
CA ASN A 92 4.18 53.48 8.58
C ASN A 92 3.19 52.33 8.75
N ILE A 93 2.53 52.21 9.91
CA ILE A 93 1.49 51.20 10.15
C ILE A 93 0.32 51.38 9.17
N VAL A 94 -0.16 52.62 9.00
CA VAL A 94 -1.25 52.92 8.05
C VAL A 94 -0.84 52.60 6.61
N SER A 95 0.38 52.99 6.21
CA SER A 95 0.92 52.71 4.87
C SER A 95 1.05 51.22 4.60
N ASN A 96 1.67 50.48 5.53
CA ASN A 96 1.85 49.03 5.42
C ASN A 96 0.50 48.30 5.39
N SER A 97 -0.46 48.72 6.22
CA SER A 97 -1.81 48.14 6.20
C SER A 97 -2.50 48.34 4.86
N LYS A 98 -2.34 49.52 4.25
CA LYS A 98 -2.90 49.82 2.92
C LYS A 98 -2.24 48.97 1.83
N GLU A 99 -0.91 48.88 1.83
CA GLU A 99 -0.16 48.07 0.85
C GLU A 99 -0.48 46.57 0.97
N LEU A 100 -0.57 46.06 2.20
CA LEU A 100 -0.99 44.68 2.44
C LEU A 100 -2.43 44.45 1.95
N GLY A 101 -3.34 45.38 2.23
CA GLY A 101 -4.71 45.33 1.73
C GLY A 101 -4.77 45.26 0.20
N THR A 102 -4.01 46.09 -0.51
CA THR A 102 -3.94 46.06 -1.98
C THR A 102 -3.33 44.77 -2.49
N LYS A 103 -2.22 44.29 -1.90
CA LYS A 103 -1.59 43.01 -2.30
C LYS A 103 -2.50 41.81 -2.08
N ILE A 104 -3.25 41.79 -0.98
CA ILE A 104 -4.23 40.73 -0.70
C ILE A 104 -5.35 40.77 -1.74
N GLN A 105 -5.87 41.95 -2.08
CA GLN A 105 -6.91 42.10 -3.10
C GLN A 105 -6.42 41.66 -4.49
N GLU A 106 -5.23 42.10 -4.91
CA GLU A 106 -4.61 41.70 -6.18
C GLU A 106 -4.36 40.20 -6.23
N THR A 107 -3.84 39.61 -5.16
CA THR A 107 -3.59 38.17 -5.07
C THR A 107 -4.91 37.39 -5.13
N GLY A 108 -5.95 37.85 -4.44
CA GLY A 108 -7.29 37.26 -4.50
C GLY A 108 -7.89 37.32 -5.91
N GLN A 109 -7.77 38.47 -6.59
CA GLN A 109 -8.21 38.62 -7.98
C GLN A 109 -7.42 37.74 -8.96
N LYS A 110 -6.10 37.64 -8.79
CA LYS A 110 -5.24 36.77 -9.61
C LYS A 110 -5.57 35.30 -9.40
N ALA A 111 -5.78 34.87 -8.16
CA ALA A 111 -6.21 33.51 -7.86
C ALA A 111 -7.57 33.22 -8.51
N ASN A 112 -8.54 34.12 -8.35
CA ASN A 112 -9.89 33.92 -8.90
C ASN A 112 -9.90 33.89 -10.44
N THR A 113 -9.10 34.74 -11.09
CA THR A 113 -8.95 34.75 -12.55
C THR A 113 -8.25 33.48 -13.05
N GLN A 114 -7.20 33.00 -12.37
CA GLN A 114 -6.56 31.72 -12.70
C GLN A 114 -7.50 30.52 -12.52
N ILE A 115 -8.29 30.51 -11.45
CA ILE A 115 -9.31 29.48 -11.21
C ILE A 115 -10.37 29.52 -12.32
N ALA A 116 -10.89 30.70 -12.67
CA ALA A 116 -11.87 30.85 -13.74
C ALA A 116 -11.31 30.43 -15.12
N GLN A 117 -10.03 30.72 -15.40
CA GLN A 117 -9.35 30.27 -16.60
C GLN A 117 -9.21 28.74 -16.63
N LEU A 118 -8.84 28.12 -15.51
CA LEU A 118 -8.76 26.68 -15.39
C LEU A 118 -10.12 26.02 -15.63
N ASP A 119 -11.17 26.53 -14.99
CA ASP A 119 -12.54 26.03 -15.14
C ASP A 119 -13.01 26.09 -16.60
N SER A 120 -12.80 27.24 -17.26
CA SER A 120 -13.10 27.39 -18.70
C SER A 120 -12.30 26.43 -19.59
N SER A 121 -11.03 26.18 -19.28
CA SER A 121 -10.18 25.26 -20.05
C SER A 121 -10.60 23.80 -19.89
N VAL A 122 -11.01 23.41 -18.68
CA VAL A 122 -11.53 22.08 -18.37
C VAL A 122 -12.87 21.88 -19.08
N GLU A 123 -13.77 22.87 -19.04
CA GLU A 123 -15.09 22.78 -19.66
C GLU A 123 -15.00 22.61 -21.19
N LYS A 124 -14.15 23.38 -21.87
CA LYS A 124 -13.94 23.27 -23.34
C LYS A 124 -13.48 21.89 -23.77
N ASN A 125 -12.64 21.23 -22.96
CA ASN A 125 -12.04 19.95 -23.31
C ASN A 125 -12.75 18.74 -22.70
N ARG A 126 -13.68 18.96 -21.76
CA ARG A 126 -14.42 17.89 -21.07
C ARG A 126 -15.15 16.98 -22.05
N LEU A 127 -15.80 17.57 -23.05
CA LEU A 127 -16.58 16.82 -24.04
C LEU A 127 -15.67 15.93 -24.92
N TYR A 128 -14.48 16.40 -25.29
CA TYR A 128 -13.48 15.59 -26.01
C TYR A 128 -12.94 14.43 -25.17
N TRP A 129 -12.68 14.63 -23.88
CA TRP A 129 -12.26 13.55 -22.99
C TRP A 129 -13.36 12.50 -22.77
N ILE A 130 -14.62 12.92 -22.65
CA ILE A 130 -15.78 12.01 -22.59
C ILE A 130 -15.90 11.21 -23.90
N ILE A 131 -15.79 11.87 -25.06
CA ILE A 131 -15.81 11.17 -26.35
C ILE A 131 -14.64 10.21 -26.48
N ALA A 132 -13.42 10.62 -26.10
CA ALA A 132 -12.23 9.77 -26.20
C ALA A 132 -12.35 8.53 -25.32
N THR A 133 -12.78 8.67 -24.07
CA THR A 133 -13.00 7.54 -23.15
C THR A 133 -14.10 6.61 -23.64
N LEU A 134 -15.21 7.15 -24.16
CA LEU A 134 -16.29 6.35 -24.76
C LEU A 134 -15.81 5.60 -26.00
N ALA A 135 -15.03 6.24 -26.88
CA ALA A 135 -14.47 5.61 -28.07
C ALA A 135 -13.51 4.47 -27.72
N THR A 136 -12.66 4.65 -26.71
CA THR A 136 -11.77 3.59 -26.20
C THR A 136 -12.58 2.41 -25.63
N LEU A 137 -13.65 2.68 -24.90
CA LEU A 137 -14.50 1.64 -24.32
C LEU A 137 -15.23 0.85 -25.42
N LEU A 138 -15.77 1.53 -26.43
CA LEU A 138 -16.39 0.89 -27.59
C LEU A 138 -15.39 0.04 -28.39
N LEU A 139 -14.16 0.54 -28.59
CA LEU A 139 -13.08 -0.23 -29.21
C LEU A 139 -12.74 -1.49 -28.41
N GLY A 140 -12.65 -1.38 -27.08
CA GLY A 140 -12.45 -2.53 -26.21
C GLY A 140 -13.57 -3.57 -26.33
N GLY A 141 -14.82 -3.13 -26.33
CA GLY A 141 -15.98 -3.99 -26.54
C GLY A 141 -15.99 -4.67 -27.91
N LEU A 142 -15.63 -3.95 -28.97
CA LEU A 142 -15.53 -4.47 -30.33
C LEU A 142 -14.45 -5.55 -30.45
N ILE A 143 -13.27 -5.30 -29.86
CA ILE A 143 -12.16 -6.27 -29.84
C ILE A 143 -12.58 -7.53 -29.06
N TYR A 144 -13.21 -7.37 -27.89
CA TYR A 144 -13.71 -8.48 -27.10
C TYR A 144 -14.73 -9.33 -27.87
N TRP A 145 -15.68 -8.69 -28.56
CA TRP A 145 -16.68 -9.37 -29.38
C TRP A 145 -16.06 -10.12 -30.56
N LEU A 146 -15.12 -9.50 -31.29
CA LEU A 146 -14.43 -10.15 -32.41
C LEU A 146 -13.60 -11.36 -31.96
N LEU A 147 -12.89 -11.25 -30.84
CA LEU A 147 -12.12 -12.36 -30.26
C LEU A 147 -13.04 -13.49 -29.81
N GLY A 148 -14.16 -13.18 -29.14
CA GLY A 148 -15.15 -14.17 -28.75
C GLY A 148 -15.71 -14.95 -29.94
N LYS A 149 -16.07 -14.26 -31.02
CA LYS A 149 -16.55 -14.89 -32.26
C LYS A 149 -15.51 -15.82 -32.87
N ARG A 150 -14.25 -15.38 -32.97
CA ARG A 150 -13.15 -16.16 -33.55
C ARG A 150 -12.85 -17.42 -32.72
N ILE A 151 -12.77 -17.28 -31.40
CA ILE A 151 -12.49 -18.41 -30.50
C ILE A 151 -13.60 -19.45 -30.57
N ASN A 152 -14.86 -19.03 -30.59
CA ASN A 152 -15.98 -19.96 -30.66
C ASN A 152 -16.05 -20.70 -32.00
N SER A 153 -15.75 -20.02 -33.12
CA SER A 153 -15.65 -20.69 -34.43
C SER A 153 -14.50 -21.70 -34.49
N SER A 154 -13.34 -21.37 -33.90
CA SER A 154 -12.16 -22.25 -33.96
C SER A 154 -12.32 -23.50 -33.08
N LYS A 155 -12.96 -23.40 -31.91
CA LYS A 155 -13.20 -24.58 -31.06
C LYS A 155 -14.10 -25.60 -31.75
N THR A 156 -15.22 -25.16 -32.33
CA THR A 156 -16.18 -26.03 -33.00
C THR A 156 -15.57 -26.75 -34.21
N ASP A 157 -14.76 -26.04 -35.00
CA ASP A 157 -14.11 -26.61 -36.19
C ASP A 157 -13.08 -27.70 -35.81
N VAL A 158 -12.20 -27.40 -34.85
CA VAL A 158 -11.18 -28.35 -34.39
C VAL A 158 -11.81 -29.57 -33.74
N GLU A 159 -12.82 -29.41 -32.88
CA GLU A 159 -13.51 -30.53 -32.25
C GLU A 159 -14.20 -31.43 -33.29
N THR A 160 -14.84 -30.82 -34.30
CA THR A 160 -15.50 -31.57 -35.38
C THR A 160 -14.48 -32.34 -36.22
N GLN A 161 -13.34 -31.72 -36.55
CA GLN A 161 -12.26 -32.38 -37.30
C GLN A 161 -11.64 -33.53 -36.51
N ILE A 162 -11.41 -33.38 -35.21
CA ILE A 162 -10.88 -34.44 -34.33
C ILE A 162 -11.87 -35.62 -34.28
N ARG A 163 -13.16 -35.35 -34.07
CA ARG A 163 -14.19 -36.40 -34.03
C ARG A 163 -14.29 -37.17 -35.35
N ASN A 164 -14.30 -36.46 -36.48
CA ASN A 164 -14.36 -37.08 -37.80
C ASN A 164 -13.11 -37.92 -38.09
N THR A 165 -11.93 -37.40 -37.75
CA THR A 165 -10.67 -38.13 -37.94
C THR A 165 -10.61 -39.38 -37.06
N LYS A 166 -11.06 -39.29 -35.80
CA LYS A 166 -11.16 -40.45 -34.90
C LYS A 166 -12.08 -41.52 -35.49
N ALA A 167 -13.26 -41.15 -35.98
CA ALA A 167 -14.20 -42.09 -36.59
C ALA A 167 -13.64 -42.77 -37.85
N LEU A 168 -12.94 -42.01 -38.71
CA LEU A 168 -12.28 -42.56 -39.91
C LEU A 168 -11.16 -43.54 -39.55
N LEU A 169 -10.34 -43.20 -38.55
CA LEU A 169 -9.27 -44.08 -38.07
C LEU A 169 -9.82 -45.38 -37.46
N GLU A 170 -10.92 -45.29 -36.70
CA GLU A 170 -11.60 -46.47 -36.18
C GLU A 170 -12.16 -47.35 -37.31
N GLU A 171 -12.81 -46.78 -38.34
CA GLU A 171 -13.30 -47.53 -39.50
C GLU A 171 -12.16 -48.20 -40.28
N GLU A 172 -11.05 -47.49 -40.51
CA GLU A 172 -9.88 -48.04 -41.20
C GLU A 172 -9.18 -49.14 -40.40
N SER A 173 -9.07 -48.97 -39.08
CA SER A 173 -8.56 -50.01 -38.17
C SER A 173 -9.41 -51.28 -38.26
N VAL A 174 -10.73 -51.15 -38.18
CA VAL A 174 -11.67 -52.28 -38.29
C VAL A 174 -11.53 -53.00 -39.64
N LYS A 175 -11.32 -52.26 -40.73
CA LYS A 175 -11.13 -52.83 -42.07
C LYS A 175 -9.81 -53.60 -42.16
N LEU A 176 -8.74 -53.09 -41.56
CA LEU A 176 -7.43 -53.74 -41.55
C LEU A 176 -7.48 -55.04 -40.73
N ASP A 177 -8.10 -55.00 -39.54
CA ASP A 177 -8.26 -56.17 -38.68
C ASP A 177 -9.10 -57.28 -39.35
N ASN A 178 -10.16 -56.91 -40.09
CA ASN A 178 -10.92 -57.89 -40.88
C ASN A 178 -10.07 -58.59 -41.96
N LYS A 179 -9.21 -57.83 -42.68
CA LYS A 179 -8.31 -58.43 -43.67
C LYS A 179 -7.28 -59.35 -43.02
N LEU A 180 -6.77 -58.96 -41.86
CA LEU A 180 -5.82 -59.79 -41.11
C LEU A 180 -6.47 -61.11 -40.69
N LEU A 181 -7.71 -61.07 -40.19
CA LEU A 181 -8.48 -62.27 -39.85
C LEU A 181 -8.68 -63.18 -41.07
N GLU A 182 -9.05 -62.63 -42.22
CA GLU A 182 -9.22 -63.43 -43.45
C GLU A 182 -7.94 -64.19 -43.83
N VAL A 183 -6.78 -63.53 -43.71
CA VAL A 183 -5.48 -64.16 -43.94
C VAL A 183 -5.19 -65.24 -42.89
N LEU A 184 -5.42 -64.96 -41.60
CA LEU A 184 -5.20 -65.94 -40.52
C LEU A 184 -6.11 -67.16 -40.65
N GLU A 185 -7.38 -66.96 -40.98
CA GLU A 185 -8.35 -68.03 -41.21
C GLU A 185 -7.91 -68.92 -42.39
N THR A 186 -7.45 -68.30 -43.47
CA THR A 186 -6.92 -69.03 -44.64
C THR A 186 -5.69 -69.85 -44.26
N GLN A 187 -4.74 -69.28 -43.52
CA GLN A 187 -3.54 -69.99 -43.06
C GLN A 187 -3.87 -71.14 -42.11
N LEU A 188 -4.82 -70.95 -41.19
CA LEU A 188 -5.28 -72.01 -40.28
C LEU A 188 -5.94 -73.16 -41.05
N LYS A 189 -6.79 -72.86 -42.04
CA LYS A 189 -7.43 -73.88 -42.89
C LYS A 189 -6.41 -74.68 -43.71
N LEU A 190 -5.42 -74.00 -44.33
CA LEU A 190 -4.36 -74.67 -45.09
C LEU A 190 -3.55 -75.62 -44.19
N LYS A 191 -3.15 -75.17 -43.00
CA LYS A 191 -2.40 -76.02 -42.05
C LYS A 191 -3.23 -77.22 -41.56
N GLN A 192 -4.55 -77.08 -41.47
CA GLN A 192 -5.46 -78.18 -41.15
C GLN A 192 -5.56 -79.21 -42.27
N GLU A 193 -5.63 -78.76 -43.53
CA GLU A 193 -5.67 -79.64 -44.70
C GLU A 193 -4.37 -80.42 -44.86
N ASP A 194 -3.22 -79.77 -44.65
CA ASP A 194 -1.90 -80.42 -44.63
C ASP A 194 -1.79 -81.49 -43.52
N SER A 195 -2.36 -81.21 -42.33
CA SER A 195 -2.36 -82.15 -41.19
C SER A 195 -3.26 -83.37 -41.40
N LYS A 196 -4.24 -83.32 -42.33
CA LYS A 196 -5.12 -84.46 -42.65
C LYS A 196 -4.52 -85.43 -43.66
N LEU A 197 -3.47 -85.03 -44.39
CA LEU A 197 -2.86 -85.81 -45.47
C LEU A 197 -1.68 -86.70 -45.02
N GLN A 198 -1.26 -86.63 -43.75
CA GLN A 198 -0.21 -87.48 -43.18
C GLN A 198 -0.66 -88.16 -41.87
N PRO A 199 -1.06 -89.44 -41.90
CA PRO A 199 -1.15 -90.24 -40.68
C PRO A 199 0.24 -90.82 -40.35
N ASN A 200 0.59 -90.83 -39.06
CA ASN A 200 1.81 -91.38 -38.44
C ASN A 200 3.12 -90.58 -38.61
N ILE A 201 3.57 -89.97 -37.51
CA ILE A 201 4.56 -90.56 -36.57
C ILE A 201 4.43 -89.83 -35.23
N PHE A 202 4.07 -90.57 -34.18
CA PHE A 202 4.22 -90.13 -32.79
C PHE A 202 5.72 -90.00 -32.48
N THR A 203 6.26 -88.79 -32.45
CA THR A 203 7.42 -88.35 -31.61
C THR A 203 7.91 -86.92 -31.88
N GLU A 204 7.22 -86.08 -32.66
CA GLU A 204 7.55 -84.64 -32.74
C GLU A 204 6.47 -83.79 -32.08
N LYS A 205 6.90 -82.87 -31.20
CA LYS A 205 6.03 -81.83 -30.63
C LYS A 205 5.34 -81.12 -31.79
N ALA A 206 4.01 -81.12 -31.81
CA ALA A 206 3.25 -80.39 -32.82
C ALA A 206 3.71 -78.92 -32.86
N ASP A 207 3.97 -78.39 -34.06
CA ASP A 207 4.35 -76.99 -34.22
C ASP A 207 3.14 -76.09 -34.00
N HIS A 208 3.05 -75.53 -32.79
CA HIS A 208 2.00 -74.62 -32.36
C HIS A 208 2.24 -73.16 -32.76
N SER A 209 3.34 -72.82 -33.44
CA SER A 209 3.76 -71.42 -33.64
C SER A 209 2.70 -70.55 -34.35
N LEU A 210 1.99 -71.10 -35.34
CA LEU A 210 0.90 -70.38 -36.01
C LEU A 210 -0.30 -70.15 -35.09
N ALA A 211 -0.69 -71.18 -34.32
CA ALA A 211 -1.80 -71.10 -33.38
C ALA A 211 -1.52 -70.08 -32.26
N LEU A 212 -0.29 -70.05 -31.75
CA LEU A 212 0.13 -69.06 -30.76
C LEU A 212 0.09 -67.62 -31.32
N LYS A 213 0.53 -67.40 -32.57
CA LYS A 213 0.41 -66.09 -33.23
C LYS A 213 -1.04 -65.66 -33.44
N VAL A 214 -1.91 -66.60 -33.84
CA VAL A 214 -3.34 -66.36 -33.97
C VAL A 214 -3.95 -65.99 -32.62
N ALA A 215 -3.58 -66.69 -31.55
CA ALA A 215 -4.05 -66.39 -30.20
C ALA A 215 -3.68 -64.97 -29.76
N ASP A 216 -2.40 -64.59 -29.93
CA ASP A 216 -1.92 -63.24 -29.64
C ASP A 216 -2.73 -62.19 -30.42
N GLU A 217 -3.04 -62.47 -31.68
CA GLU A 217 -3.77 -61.58 -32.57
C GLU A 217 -5.25 -61.44 -32.18
N ILE A 218 -5.92 -62.53 -31.82
CA ILE A 218 -7.30 -62.52 -31.31
C ILE A 218 -7.41 -61.61 -30.09
N VAL A 219 -6.52 -61.75 -29.11
CA VAL A 219 -6.55 -60.92 -27.90
C VAL A 219 -6.27 -59.46 -28.22
N ARG A 220 -5.34 -59.18 -29.15
CA ARG A 220 -5.05 -57.82 -29.62
C ARG A 220 -6.30 -57.16 -30.22
N MET A 221 -7.01 -57.87 -31.10
CA MET A 221 -8.25 -57.38 -31.71
C MET A 221 -9.37 -57.24 -30.69
N GLN A 222 -9.57 -58.19 -29.79
CA GLN A 222 -10.57 -58.08 -28.71
C GLN A 222 -10.32 -56.84 -27.85
N LYS A 223 -9.06 -56.57 -27.50
CA LYS A 223 -8.70 -55.35 -26.78
C LYS A 223 -9.07 -54.10 -27.57
N ASN A 224 -8.72 -54.04 -28.86
CA ASN A 224 -9.05 -52.90 -29.70
C ASN A 224 -10.58 -52.71 -29.83
N LEU A 225 -11.34 -53.79 -29.99
CA LEU A 225 -12.80 -53.79 -30.08
C LEU A 225 -13.45 -53.15 -28.84
N THR A 226 -12.95 -53.43 -27.64
CA THR A 226 -13.50 -52.84 -26.39
C THR A 226 -13.28 -51.34 -26.25
N GLN A 227 -12.39 -50.74 -27.06
CA GLN A 227 -12.06 -49.31 -26.99
C GLN A 227 -12.73 -48.47 -28.09
N MET A 228 -13.43 -49.11 -29.03
CA MET A 228 -14.12 -48.46 -30.15
C MET A 228 -15.55 -48.04 -29.77
N ASP A 229 -16.10 -47.03 -30.44
CA ASP A 229 -17.52 -46.66 -30.30
C ASP A 229 -18.41 -47.79 -30.85
N GLU A 230 -19.50 -48.12 -30.17
CA GLU A 230 -20.45 -49.17 -30.60
C GLU A 230 -21.02 -48.93 -32.02
N LYS A 231 -21.05 -47.67 -32.46
CA LYS A 231 -21.55 -47.26 -33.78
C LYS A 231 -20.48 -47.34 -34.88
N THR A 232 -19.25 -47.70 -34.55
CA THR A 232 -18.16 -47.80 -35.53
C THR A 232 -18.51 -48.78 -36.63
N LYS A 233 -18.44 -48.29 -37.87
CA LYS A 233 -18.87 -49.03 -39.05
C LYS A 233 -17.97 -50.25 -39.26
N GLY A 234 -18.59 -51.42 -39.42
CA GLY A 234 -17.89 -52.70 -39.57
C GLY A 234 -17.53 -53.39 -38.24
N LEU A 235 -17.73 -52.74 -37.08
CA LEU A 235 -17.41 -53.32 -35.76
C LEU A 235 -18.12 -54.65 -35.53
N LYS A 236 -19.42 -54.72 -35.82
CA LYS A 236 -20.21 -55.95 -35.71
C LYS A 236 -19.66 -57.08 -36.58
N GLN A 237 -19.20 -56.74 -37.78
CA GLN A 237 -18.61 -57.71 -38.70
C GLN A 237 -17.28 -58.23 -38.15
N LEU A 238 -16.41 -57.33 -37.65
CA LEU A 238 -15.14 -57.70 -37.03
C LEU A 238 -15.35 -58.58 -35.81
N ASN A 239 -16.27 -58.22 -34.92
CA ASN A 239 -16.60 -59.03 -33.74
C ASN A 239 -17.08 -60.44 -34.14
N SER A 240 -17.92 -60.53 -35.17
CA SER A 240 -18.37 -61.82 -35.71
C SER A 240 -17.21 -62.62 -36.32
N SER A 241 -16.25 -61.96 -36.97
CA SER A 241 -15.06 -62.60 -37.54
C SER A 241 -14.10 -63.11 -36.47
N VAL A 242 -13.90 -62.34 -35.39
CA VAL A 242 -13.13 -62.77 -34.22
C VAL A 242 -13.76 -64.01 -33.59
N GLN A 243 -15.09 -64.01 -33.39
CA GLN A 243 -15.81 -65.17 -32.87
C GLN A 243 -15.62 -66.40 -33.75
N ARG A 244 -15.74 -66.27 -35.09
CA ARG A 244 -15.53 -67.40 -36.01
C ARG A 244 -14.12 -67.99 -35.92
N ILE A 245 -13.09 -67.14 -35.81
CA ILE A 245 -11.73 -67.65 -35.63
C ILE A 245 -11.58 -68.31 -34.26
N GLN A 246 -12.17 -67.78 -33.19
CA GLN A 246 -12.15 -68.41 -31.87
C GLN A 246 -12.81 -69.79 -31.89
N ASP A 247 -13.96 -69.91 -32.54
CA ASP A 247 -14.65 -71.19 -32.69
C ASP A 247 -13.81 -72.18 -33.51
N ASN A 248 -13.14 -71.71 -34.57
CA ASN A 248 -12.20 -72.53 -35.33
C ASN A 248 -10.98 -72.94 -34.49
N PHE A 249 -10.46 -72.02 -33.69
CA PHE A 249 -9.33 -72.25 -32.78
C PHE A 249 -9.67 -73.36 -31.76
N ALA A 250 -10.86 -73.27 -31.15
CA ALA A 250 -11.44 -74.27 -30.26
C ALA A 250 -11.67 -75.63 -30.93
N ALA A 251 -12.22 -75.63 -32.16
CA ALA A 251 -12.44 -76.86 -32.92
C ALA A 251 -11.12 -77.61 -33.25
N ASN A 252 -9.99 -76.89 -33.29
CA ASN A 252 -8.66 -77.47 -33.47
C ASN A 252 -7.99 -77.92 -32.15
N GLY A 253 -8.74 -77.89 -31.05
CA GLY A 253 -8.26 -78.31 -29.73
C GLY A 253 -7.43 -77.25 -29.01
N TYR A 254 -7.44 -75.99 -29.46
CA TYR A 254 -6.81 -74.88 -28.76
C TYR A 254 -7.83 -74.08 -27.97
N GLU A 255 -7.51 -73.73 -26.74
CA GLU A 255 -8.38 -72.98 -25.85
C GLU A 255 -7.67 -71.70 -25.39
N LEU A 256 -8.35 -70.56 -25.52
CA LEU A 256 -7.94 -69.28 -24.93
C LEU A 256 -8.56 -69.18 -23.55
N VAL A 257 -7.74 -69.08 -22.52
CA VAL A 257 -8.25 -68.93 -21.15
C VAL A 257 -8.65 -67.47 -20.93
N ASP A 258 -9.94 -67.25 -20.68
CA ASP A 258 -10.43 -65.93 -20.30
C ASP A 258 -9.95 -65.55 -18.89
N MET A 259 -9.26 -64.43 -18.81
CA MET A 259 -8.67 -63.91 -17.57
C MET A 259 -9.07 -62.45 -17.30
N LEU A 260 -9.72 -61.77 -18.25
CA LEU A 260 -9.98 -60.34 -18.14
C LEU A 260 -11.05 -60.08 -17.08
N GLY A 261 -10.82 -59.12 -16.19
CA GLY A 261 -11.75 -58.76 -15.12
C GLY A 261 -11.82 -59.76 -13.96
N LYS A 262 -11.03 -60.85 -14.00
CA LYS A 262 -10.92 -61.81 -12.90
C LYS A 262 -9.92 -61.34 -11.85
N GLU A 263 -10.10 -61.80 -10.62
CA GLU A 263 -9.15 -61.56 -9.53
C GLU A 263 -7.82 -62.29 -9.81
N TYR A 264 -6.72 -61.60 -9.56
CA TYR A 264 -5.39 -62.17 -9.69
C TYR A 264 -5.04 -63.02 -8.45
N ASN A 265 -4.34 -64.13 -8.66
CA ASN A 265 -3.85 -65.01 -7.60
C ASN A 265 -2.40 -65.41 -7.89
N ASP A 266 -1.52 -65.34 -6.88
CA ASP A 266 -0.10 -65.69 -6.98
C ASP A 266 0.16 -67.15 -7.40
N GLY A 267 -0.81 -68.04 -7.25
CA GLY A 267 -0.77 -69.42 -7.73
C GLY A 267 -0.97 -69.60 -9.24
N MET A 268 -1.31 -68.53 -9.97
CA MET A 268 -1.47 -68.58 -11.43
C MET A 268 -0.11 -68.67 -12.12
N LYS A 269 0.02 -69.56 -13.12
CA LYS A 269 1.23 -69.69 -13.94
C LYS A 269 1.27 -68.61 -15.03
N VAL A 270 1.38 -67.34 -14.63
CA VAL A 270 1.30 -66.17 -15.51
C VAL A 270 2.43 -65.17 -15.20
N SER A 271 2.76 -64.31 -16.15
CA SER A 271 3.66 -63.17 -15.94
C SER A 271 2.83 -61.90 -15.73
N ALA A 272 2.76 -61.41 -14.49
CA ALA A 272 1.95 -60.24 -14.12
C ALA A 272 2.79 -58.96 -13.97
N ASN A 273 2.29 -57.86 -14.53
CA ASN A 273 2.80 -56.50 -14.31
C ASN A 273 1.78 -55.72 -13.47
N PHE A 274 2.19 -55.20 -12.31
CA PHE A 274 1.29 -54.50 -11.40
C PHE A 274 1.27 -52.99 -11.67
N VAL A 275 0.08 -52.41 -11.76
CA VAL A 275 -0.15 -50.97 -11.98
C VAL A 275 -1.13 -50.43 -10.92
N PRO A 276 -0.82 -49.33 -10.22
CA PRO A 276 -1.75 -48.73 -9.28
C PRO A 276 -3.03 -48.21 -9.96
N SER A 277 -4.18 -48.32 -9.29
CA SER A 277 -5.46 -47.80 -9.79
C SER A 277 -6.31 -47.24 -8.66
N GLU A 278 -6.76 -46.00 -8.81
CA GLU A 278 -7.67 -45.30 -7.88
C GLU A 278 -9.14 -45.79 -8.01
N ASP A 279 -9.44 -46.54 -9.06
CA ASP A 279 -10.79 -47.01 -9.38
C ASP A 279 -11.15 -48.35 -8.71
N LEU A 280 -10.20 -48.95 -7.98
CA LEU A 280 -10.34 -50.25 -7.32
C LEU A 280 -10.29 -50.10 -5.79
N GLU A 281 -11.07 -50.92 -5.08
CA GLU A 281 -10.99 -50.97 -3.62
C GLU A 281 -9.60 -51.40 -3.15
N THR A 282 -9.14 -50.80 -2.05
CA THR A 282 -7.83 -51.05 -1.46
C THR A 282 -7.54 -52.55 -1.31
N ALA A 283 -6.38 -52.97 -1.77
CA ALA A 283 -5.89 -54.35 -1.80
C ALA A 283 -6.61 -55.32 -2.77
N LYS A 284 -7.58 -54.87 -3.58
CA LYS A 284 -8.07 -55.68 -4.71
C LYS A 284 -7.07 -55.69 -5.85
N GLN A 285 -6.85 -56.88 -6.42
CA GLN A 285 -5.95 -57.10 -7.55
C GLN A 285 -6.75 -57.72 -8.70
N ILE A 286 -7.04 -56.91 -9.73
CA ILE A 286 -7.88 -57.33 -10.86
C ILE A 286 -7.04 -57.33 -12.13
N ILE A 287 -7.20 -58.37 -12.95
CA ILE A 287 -6.58 -58.45 -14.27
C ILE A 287 -7.28 -57.48 -15.20
N THR A 288 -6.66 -56.33 -15.48
CA THR A 288 -7.25 -55.25 -16.27
C THR A 288 -6.84 -55.28 -17.74
N ARG A 289 -5.75 -55.97 -18.07
CA ARG A 289 -5.30 -56.12 -19.46
C ARG A 289 -4.58 -57.44 -19.68
N ILE A 290 -4.91 -58.10 -20.80
CA ILE A 290 -4.17 -59.25 -21.30
C ILE A 290 -3.16 -58.76 -22.35
N ILE A 291 -1.87 -58.97 -22.11
CA ILE A 291 -0.77 -58.64 -23.03
C ILE A 291 -0.52 -59.81 -23.97
N LYS A 292 -0.51 -61.03 -23.42
CA LYS A 292 -0.51 -62.29 -24.17
C LYS A 292 -1.49 -63.28 -23.54
N PRO A 293 -2.29 -64.02 -24.34
CA PRO A 293 -3.18 -65.04 -23.81
C PRO A 293 -2.42 -66.22 -23.21
N GLN A 294 -3.08 -66.90 -22.27
CA GLN A 294 -2.78 -68.30 -22.00
C GLN A 294 -3.47 -69.16 -23.08
N VAL A 295 -2.70 -70.06 -23.69
CA VAL A 295 -3.19 -71.00 -24.68
C VAL A 295 -2.99 -72.42 -24.17
N ASN A 296 -4.08 -73.19 -24.13
CA ASN A 296 -4.03 -74.62 -23.86
C ASN A 296 -4.26 -75.38 -25.17
N PHE A 297 -3.57 -76.51 -25.38
CA PHE A 297 -3.83 -77.45 -26.46
C PHE A 297 -4.24 -78.79 -25.87
N LYS A 298 -5.46 -79.26 -26.17
CA LYS A 298 -6.06 -80.50 -25.63
C LYS A 298 -5.95 -80.62 -24.10
N GLY A 299 -6.07 -79.49 -23.40
CA GLY A 299 -5.99 -79.41 -21.93
C GLY A 299 -4.58 -79.18 -21.36
N GLU A 300 -3.53 -79.23 -22.16
CA GLU A 300 -2.16 -78.91 -21.72
C GLU A 300 -1.79 -77.46 -22.06
N MET A 301 -1.26 -76.72 -21.09
CA MET A 301 -0.82 -75.33 -21.29
C MET A 301 0.41 -75.28 -22.19
N ILE A 302 0.29 -74.65 -23.36
CA ILE A 302 1.38 -74.48 -24.33
C ILE A 302 1.94 -73.05 -24.37
N GLN A 303 1.19 -72.08 -23.84
CA GLN A 303 1.64 -70.69 -23.64
C GLN A 303 1.06 -70.14 -22.35
N ALA A 304 1.90 -69.56 -21.49
CA ALA A 304 1.48 -68.86 -20.28
C ALA A 304 1.01 -67.43 -20.60
N ALA A 305 0.00 -66.93 -19.87
CA ALA A 305 -0.47 -65.56 -20.06
C ALA A 305 0.56 -64.54 -19.57
N GLN A 306 0.59 -63.39 -20.26
CA GLN A 306 1.24 -62.18 -19.77
C GLN A 306 0.14 -61.13 -19.55
N ILE A 307 0.04 -60.60 -18.35
CA ILE A 307 -1.11 -59.79 -17.92
C ILE A 307 -0.67 -58.53 -17.19
N GLU A 308 -1.53 -57.53 -17.20
CA GLU A 308 -1.46 -56.34 -16.34
C GLU A 308 -2.52 -56.49 -15.25
N VAL A 309 -2.10 -56.26 -14.01
CA VAL A 309 -2.95 -56.37 -12.82
C VAL A 309 -3.03 -54.98 -12.21
N SER A 310 -4.24 -54.44 -12.14
CA SER A 310 -4.46 -53.19 -11.41
C SER A 310 -4.65 -53.47 -9.94
N VAL A 311 -3.94 -52.71 -9.10
CA VAL A 311 -3.98 -52.82 -7.63
C VAL A 311 -4.66 -51.58 -7.08
N GLY A 312 -5.72 -51.78 -6.29
CA GLY A 312 -6.37 -50.69 -5.56
C GLY A 312 -5.47 -50.16 -4.45
N GLU A 313 -5.19 -48.85 -4.49
CA GLU A 313 -4.44 -48.14 -3.45
C GLU A 313 -5.25 -47.89 -2.16
#